data_AF-A0A137R102-F1
#
_entry.id   AF-A0A137R102-F1
#
_cell.length_a   1.000
_cell.length_b   1.000
_cell.length_c   1.000
_cell.angle_alpha   90.00
_cell.angle_beta   90.00
_cell.angle_gamma   90.00
#
_symmetry.space_group_name_H-M   'P 1'
#
loop_
_entity.id
_entity.type
_entity.pdbx_description
1 polymer ?
#
loop_
_entity_poly.entity_id
_entity_poly.type
_entity_poly.pdbx_seq_one_letter_code
_entity_poly.pdbx_strand_id
1 'polypeptide(L)'
;MYPIYLSLTSIRLVNPYVQPVLYVRKPGDDHEQTTTFPDDDPFFSEISNWLDVIEDIEEDPEAAQILSSYEDAVKTYELTWAIRLASEKSRAAKLRASNETAQAQKAQQPN
;
A
#
# COMPACT_ATOMS: atom_id res chain seq x y z
N MET A 1 5.41 -3.69 6.42
CA MET A 1 6.75 -3.07 6.42
C MET A 1 7.04 -2.61 5.01
N TYR A 2 7.02 -1.30 4.75
CA TYR A 2 7.17 -0.74 3.40
C TYR A 2 8.35 0.24 3.37
N PRO A 3 9.56 -0.22 2.99
CA PRO A 3 10.72 0.65 2.85
C PRO A 3 10.66 1.41 1.53
N ILE A 4 10.85 2.73 1.58
CA ILE A 4 11.04 3.59 0.41
C ILE A 4 12.51 4.00 0.40
N TYR A 5 13.19 3.71 -0.71
CA TYR A 5 14.59 4.08 -0.91
C TYR A 5 14.65 5.25 -1.91
N LEU A 6 15.04 6.42 -1.43
CA LEU A 6 15.56 7.49 -2.29
C LEU A 6 17.09 7.39 -2.33
N SER A 7 17.73 7.98 -3.35
CA SER A 7 19.13 7.70 -3.75
C SER A 7 20.16 7.62 -2.62
N LEU A 8 19.96 8.31 -1.49
CA LEU A 8 20.78 8.17 -0.28
C LEU A 8 19.98 8.19 1.05
N THR A 9 18.64 8.21 0.99
CA THR A 9 17.75 8.34 2.17
C THR A 9 16.92 7.07 2.30
N SER A 10 16.83 6.52 3.51
CA SER A 10 15.92 5.42 3.81
C SER A 10 14.74 5.94 4.63
N ILE A 11 13.52 5.69 4.14
CA ILE A 11 12.29 6.02 4.85
C ILE A 11 11.52 4.71 5.06
N ARG A 12 11.11 4.45 6.30
CA ARG A 12 10.40 3.23 6.66
C ARG A 12 9.26 3.55 7.61
N LEU A 13 8.03 3.28 7.16
CA LEU A 13 6.83 3.35 7.98
C LEU A 13 6.47 1.95 8.51
N VAL A 14 6.34 1.84 9.82
CA VAL A 14 6.01 0.60 10.53
C VAL A 14 4.63 0.74 11.18
N ASN A 15 3.84 -0.33 11.09
CA ASN A 15 2.49 -0.44 11.68
C ASN A 15 1.55 0.75 11.40
N PRO A 16 1.37 1.14 10.12
CA PRO A 16 0.59 2.33 9.76
C PRO A 16 -0.88 2.29 10.18
N TYR A 17 -1.42 1.12 10.51
CA TYR A 17 -2.84 0.92 10.83
C TYR A 17 -3.14 0.83 12.33
N VAL A 18 -2.14 0.92 13.22
CA VAL A 18 -2.36 0.75 14.67
C VAL A 18 -1.54 1.73 15.46
N GLN A 19 -0.22 1.76 15.23
CA GLN A 19 0.70 2.64 15.94
C GLN A 19 1.82 3.01 14.97
N PRO A 20 1.61 4.05 14.14
CA PRO A 20 2.56 4.41 13.11
C PRO A 20 3.89 4.85 13.73
N VAL A 21 4.97 4.27 13.24
CA VAL A 21 6.33 4.69 13.58
C VAL A 21 7.09 4.93 12.28
N LEU A 22 7.56 6.17 12.11
CA LEU A 22 8.33 6.60 10.96
C LEU A 22 9.82 6.58 11.33
N TYR A 23 10.58 5.80 10.57
CA TYR A 23 12.02 5.75 10.65
C TYR A 23 12.63 6.45 9.43
N VAL A 24 13.53 7.39 9.67
CA VAL A 24 14.22 8.16 8.62
C VAL A 24 15.72 8.10 8.84
N ARG A 25 16.45 7.57 7.86
CA ARG A 25 17.91 7.64 7.82
C ARG A 25 18.35 8.66 6.78
N LYS A 26 19.14 9.65 7.21
CA LYS A 26 19.64 10.71 6.33
C LYS A 26 20.86 10.25 5.51
N PRO A 27 21.11 10.89 4.36
CA PRO A 27 22.34 10.68 3.59
C PRO A 27 23.59 11.00 4.42
N GLY A 28 24.51 10.06 4.55
CA GLY A 28 25.81 10.26 5.22
C GLY A 28 25.76 10.19 6.75
N ASP A 29 24.61 9.88 7.33
CA ASP A 29 24.45 9.60 8.76
C ASP A 29 23.88 8.18 8.91
N ASP A 30 24.56 7.34 9.69
CA ASP A 30 24.12 5.97 9.95
C ASP A 30 23.02 5.92 11.03
N HIS A 31 22.77 7.02 11.72
CA HIS A 31 21.71 7.10 12.72
C HIS A 31 20.32 7.20 12.08
N GLU A 32 19.42 6.33 12.55
CA GLU A 32 18.02 6.33 12.17
C GLU A 32 17.23 7.22 13.14
N GLN A 33 16.59 8.27 12.61
CA GLN A 33 15.69 9.12 13.38
C GLN A 33 14.32 8.44 13.47
N THR A 34 13.80 8.30 14.68
CA THR A 34 12.47 7.73 14.93
C THR A 34 11.48 8.84 15.27
N THR A 35 10.37 8.89 14.54
CA THR A 35 9.21 9.72 14.85
C THR A 35 8.04 8.81 15.16
N THR A 36 7.48 8.97 16.36
CA THR A 36 6.23 8.33 16.78
C THR A 36 5.11 9.36 16.75
N PHE A 37 3.90 8.93 16.42
CA PHE A 37 2.70 9.76 16.46
C PHE A 37 1.85 9.31 17.66
N PRO A 38 2.13 9.83 18.88
CA PRO A 38 1.34 9.48 20.06
C PRO A 38 -0.08 10.01 19.90
N ASP A 39 -1.06 9.24 20.38
CA ASP A 39 -2.49 9.59 20.37
C ASP A 39 -3.11 9.83 18.97
N ASP A 40 -2.39 9.49 17.89
CA ASP A 40 -2.91 9.49 16.52
C ASP A 40 -3.47 8.11 16.19
N ASP A 41 -4.80 7.97 16.26
CA ASP A 41 -5.52 6.82 15.71
C ASP A 41 -5.83 7.13 14.24
N PRO A 42 -5.17 6.45 13.28
CA PRO A 42 -5.32 6.77 11.86
C PRO A 42 -6.77 6.68 11.36
N PHE A 43 -7.59 5.82 11.96
CA PHE A 43 -8.99 5.67 11.56
C PHE A 43 -9.85 6.77 12.18
N PHE A 44 -9.63 7.08 13.46
CA PHE A 44 -10.36 8.16 14.12
C PHE A 44 -10.05 9.50 13.45
N SER A 45 -8.76 9.82 13.26
CA SER A 45 -8.30 11.04 12.61
C SER A 45 -8.89 11.20 11.21
N GLU A 46 -8.97 10.13 10.42
CA GLU A 46 -9.58 10.16 9.08
C GLU A 46 -11.08 10.46 9.12
N ILE A 47 -11.83 9.79 10.01
CA ILE A 47 -13.28 9.99 10.13
C ILE A 47 -13.61 11.37 10.71
N SER A 48 -12.86 11.83 11.72
CA SER A 48 -13.00 13.19 12.26
C SER A 48 -12.76 14.23 11.17
N ASN A 49 -11.66 14.13 10.43
CA ASN A 49 -11.39 15.05 9.33
C ASN A 49 -12.50 15.00 8.26
N TRP A 50 -13.08 13.84 7.97
CA TRP A 50 -14.20 13.75 7.04
C TRP A 50 -15.48 14.43 7.55
N LEU A 51 -15.78 14.32 8.85
CA LEU A 51 -16.91 15.03 9.47
C LEU A 51 -16.70 16.54 9.42
N ASP A 52 -15.50 17.01 9.79
CA ASP A 52 -15.14 18.43 9.76
C ASP A 52 -15.29 19.00 8.34
N VAL A 53 -14.84 18.26 7.32
CA VAL A 53 -15.05 18.62 5.89
C VAL A 53 -16.52 18.73 5.52
N ILE A 54 -17.43 17.96 6.12
CA ILE A 54 -18.87 18.02 5.79
C ILE A 54 -19.55 19.17 6.53
N GLU A 55 -19.23 19.34 7.81
CA GLU A 55 -19.93 20.27 8.70
C GLU A 55 -19.46 21.72 8.50
N ASP A 56 -18.16 21.94 8.27
CA ASP A 56 -17.56 23.28 8.29
C ASP A 56 -17.23 23.85 6.89
N ILE A 57 -17.59 23.15 5.80
CA ILE A 57 -17.23 23.54 4.41
C ILE A 57 -17.73 24.94 4.00
N GLU A 58 -18.82 25.41 4.63
CA GLU A 58 -19.40 26.72 4.36
C GLU A 58 -18.85 27.83 5.29
N GLU A 59 -18.36 27.46 6.48
CA GLU A 59 -17.90 28.41 7.51
C GLU A 59 -16.38 28.65 7.47
N ASP A 60 -15.57 27.62 7.18
CA ASP A 60 -14.12 27.73 7.03
C ASP A 60 -13.59 26.86 5.87
N PRO A 61 -13.45 27.46 4.66
CA PRO A 61 -12.95 26.77 3.48
C PRO A 61 -11.51 26.21 3.59
N GLU A 62 -10.75 26.61 4.62
CA GLU A 62 -9.35 26.22 4.82
C GLU A 62 -9.16 25.23 5.99
N ALA A 63 -10.22 24.89 6.74
CA ALA A 63 -10.12 24.11 7.98
C ALA A 63 -9.76 22.63 7.78
N ALA A 64 -10.42 21.95 6.83
CA ALA A 64 -10.22 20.53 6.58
C ALA A 64 -10.29 20.25 5.08
N GLN A 65 -9.29 19.51 4.56
CA GLN A 65 -9.22 19.16 3.13
C GLN A 65 -9.01 17.67 2.96
N ILE A 66 -9.74 17.08 2.01
CA ILE A 66 -9.49 15.71 1.58
C ILE A 66 -8.16 15.68 0.83
N LEU A 67 -7.16 15.00 1.40
CA LEU A 67 -5.78 14.98 0.89
C LEU A 67 -5.58 14.13 -0.38
N SER A 68 -6.61 13.40 -0.80
CA SER A 68 -6.63 12.64 -2.06
C SER A 68 -7.61 13.25 -3.04
N SER A 69 -7.17 13.51 -4.27
CA SER A 69 -8.09 13.84 -5.34
C SER A 69 -8.98 12.64 -5.68
N TYR A 70 -10.16 12.91 -6.26
CA TYR A 70 -11.01 11.85 -6.81
C TYR A 70 -10.28 11.04 -7.88
N GLU A 71 -9.47 11.69 -8.71
CA GLU A 71 -8.70 11.02 -9.76
C GLU A 71 -7.68 10.03 -9.18
N ASP A 72 -6.95 10.41 -8.13
CA ASP A 72 -5.99 9.54 -7.47
C ASP A 72 -6.67 8.34 -6.80
N ALA A 73 -7.86 8.55 -6.22
CA ALA A 73 -8.66 7.47 -5.65
C ALA A 73 -9.09 6.45 -6.73
N VAL A 74 -9.57 6.93 -7.88
CA VAL A 74 -9.95 6.06 -9.01
C VAL A 74 -8.74 5.30 -9.57
N LYS A 75 -7.58 5.97 -9.72
CA LYS A 75 -6.34 5.34 -10.16
C LYS A 75 -5.84 4.27 -9.18
N THR A 76 -6.02 4.49 -7.88
CA THR A 76 -5.72 3.48 -6.86
C THR A 76 -6.60 2.25 -7.06
N TYR A 77 -7.90 2.43 -7.31
CA TYR A 77 -8.80 1.32 -7.63
C TYR A 77 -8.39 0.60 -8.93
N GLU A 78 -8.07 1.34 -10.00
CA GLU A 78 -7.57 0.78 -11.26
C GLU A 78 -6.32 -0.09 -11.04
N LEU A 79 -5.37 0.38 -10.23
CA LEU A 79 -4.16 -0.37 -9.88
C LEU A 79 -4.51 -1.67 -9.15
N THR A 80 -5.44 -1.66 -8.19
CA THR A 80 -5.87 -2.88 -7.50
C THR A 80 -6.47 -3.90 -8.46
N TRP A 81 -7.23 -3.42 -9.46
CA TRP A 81 -7.79 -4.28 -10.50
C TRP A 81 -6.71 -4.85 -11.42
N ALA A 82 -5.74 -4.04 -11.82
CA ALA A 82 -4.62 -4.48 -12.63
C ALA A 82 -3.79 -5.57 -11.92
N ILE A 83 -3.51 -5.42 -10.62
CA ILE A 83 -2.83 -6.43 -9.80
C ILE A 83 -3.63 -7.74 -9.77
N ARG A 84 -4.95 -7.66 -9.58
CA ARG A 84 -5.84 -8.82 -9.57
C ARG A 84 -5.78 -9.56 -10.91
N LEU A 85 -5.97 -8.86 -12.03
CA LEU A 85 -5.94 -9.45 -13.38
C LEU A 85 -4.58 -10.09 -13.70
N ALA A 86 -3.48 -9.41 -13.35
CA ALA A 86 -2.14 -9.95 -13.52
C ALA A 86 -1.95 -11.24 -12.71
N SER A 87 -2.41 -11.25 -11.46
CA SER A 87 -2.34 -12.42 -10.57
C SER A 87 -3.14 -13.61 -11.11
N GLU A 88 -4.34 -13.37 -11.63
CA GLU A 88 -5.18 -14.39 -12.26
C GLU A 88 -4.51 -14.98 -13.50
N LYS A 89 -3.93 -14.13 -14.36
CA LYS A 89 -3.17 -14.55 -15.53
C LYS A 89 -1.95 -15.40 -15.15
N SER A 90 -1.16 -14.95 -14.17
CA SER A 90 -0.01 -15.70 -13.66
C SER A 90 -0.42 -17.05 -13.07
N ARG A 91 -1.53 -17.11 -12.33
CA ARG A 91 -2.07 -18.36 -11.77
C ARG A 91 -2.53 -19.33 -12.86
N ALA A 92 -3.25 -18.84 -13.87
CA ALA A 92 -3.68 -19.65 -15.00
C ALA A 92 -2.49 -20.23 -15.78
N ALA A 93 -1.44 -19.45 -16.01
CA ALA A 93 -0.22 -19.91 -16.66
C ALA A 93 0.48 -21.01 -15.85
N LYS A 94 0.62 -20.84 -14.53
CA LYS A 94 1.19 -21.87 -13.63
C LYS A 94 0.39 -23.18 -13.67
N LEU A 95 -0.94 -23.10 -13.65
CA LEU A 95 -1.81 -24.29 -13.72
C LEU A 95 -1.66 -25.04 -15.04
N ARG A 96 -1.60 -24.32 -16.17
CA ARG A 96 -1.37 -24.93 -17.49
C ARG A 96 -0.03 -25.66 -17.54
N ALA A 97 1.06 -24.99 -17.14
CA ALA A 97 2.39 -25.60 -17.11
C ALA A 97 2.45 -26.84 -16.19
N SER A 98 1.79 -26.80 -15.03
CA SER A 98 1.70 -27.95 -14.13
C SER A 98 0.96 -29.13 -14.76
N ASN A 99 -0.13 -28.87 -15.49
CA ASN A 99 -0.90 -29.92 -16.17
C ASN A 99 -0.12 -30.54 -17.32
N GLU A 100 0.57 -29.73 -18.12
CA GLU A 100 1.45 -30.19 -19.20
C GLU A 100 2.61 -31.05 -18.66
N THR A 101 3.23 -30.62 -17.56
CA THR A 101 4.28 -31.40 -16.87
C THR A 101 3.74 -32.74 -16.37
N ALA A 102 2.54 -32.76 -15.76
CA ALA A 102 1.92 -33.98 -15.28
C ALA A 102 1.54 -34.95 -16.41
N GLN A 103 1.11 -34.42 -17.57
CA GLN A 103 0.84 -35.23 -18.76
C GLN A 103 2.12 -35.83 -19.34
N ALA A 104 3.21 -35.04 -19.43
CA ALA A 104 4.51 -35.53 -19.91
C ALA A 104 5.08 -36.63 -19.01
N GLN A 105 4.94 -36.51 -17.68
CA GLN A 105 5.36 -37.54 -16.72
C GLN A 105 4.57 -38.84 -16.87
N LYS A 106 3.24 -38.76 -17.05
CA LYS A 106 2.40 -39.94 -17.30
C LYS A 106 2.76 -40.65 -18.61
N ALA A 107 3.15 -39.90 -19.64
CA ALA A 107 3.58 -40.47 -20.92
C ALA A 107 4.97 -41.14 -20.85
N GLN A 108 5.79 -40.84 -19.84
CA GLN A 108 7.15 -41.36 -19.69
C GLN A 108 7.27 -42.54 -18.70
N GLN A 109 6.22 -42.90 -17.96
CA GLN A 109 6.23 -44.11 -17.12
C GLN A 109 5.85 -45.33 -17.97
N PRO A 110 6.78 -46.27 -18.26
CA PRO A 110 6.42 -47.51 -18.91
C PRO A 110 5.67 -48.42 -17.93
N ASN A 111 4.69 -49.14 -18.45
CA ASN A 111 3.90 -50.14 -17.74
C ASN A 111 4.76 -51.32 -17.26
#